data_AF-A0A7S2JT79-F1
#
_entry.id   AF-A0A7S2JT79-F1
#
_cell.length_a   1.000
_cell.length_b   1.000
_cell.length_c   1.000
_cell.angle_alpha   90.00
_cell.angle_beta   90.00
_cell.angle_gamma   90.00
#
_symmetry.space_group_name_H-M   'P 1'
#
loop_
_entity.id
_entity.type
_entity.pdbx_description
1 polymer ?
#
loop_
_entity_poly.entity_id
_entity_poly.type
_entity_poly.pdbx_seq_one_letter_code
_entity_poly.pdbx_strand_id
1 'polypeptide(L)'
;DGQLERRVELVRVSIHARDDEGTDWVLTLAYEIFNDGRARSRNLKLAAVVPDGVRWQYAVQEYLTAHLYLSEEMQLEALTVEGSWLKEERIAASPSVPGMPTVYMTRELKIRVNDPRRPELSLIGLPDMKSFWTVNDDSGGFKQHWSWQAAGERGREVDVLQQLLADYGISVAEFEPGAFDELLEELGGSGNGLLSKLMVRNGELRRYVQIVKVWLHADILSVPHVLVHGLRWHKGVECDDLRDRPIAMKMPLGQSWQDALSDALLHKMGLDRAFQEQFIVADEETHKVCEEFAYSKSYPGLPTVYCVHEVSCRVAMEGHSQLGLPHGLDFSLAEHHGGKRVVTHFMWRPREQACESQMAFQRALIDTGQGLAEGRDVDPKRRLPAPEPLRPIEPVDGPVVALELPPGEEGSGDLLISRLLKGKTADWGRAQTA
;
A
#
# COMPACT_ATOMS: atom_id res chain seq x y z
N ASP A 1 3.84 14.35 -32.48
CA ASP A 1 4.20 15.45 -31.55
C ASP A 1 5.64 15.43 -31.04
N GLY A 2 6.50 14.49 -31.45
CA GLY A 2 7.93 14.49 -31.06
C GLY A 2 8.23 14.14 -29.60
N GLN A 3 7.19 13.93 -28.77
CA GLN A 3 7.30 13.51 -27.38
C GLN A 3 7.88 12.08 -27.30
N LEU A 4 8.82 11.89 -26.38
CA LEU A 4 9.32 10.58 -26.03
C LEU A 4 8.29 9.89 -25.15
N GLU A 5 7.96 8.64 -25.46
CA GLU A 5 7.15 7.78 -24.61
C GLU A 5 7.94 6.53 -24.24
N ARG A 6 7.75 6.05 -23.02
CA ARG A 6 8.25 4.76 -22.59
C ARG A 6 7.19 3.72 -22.91
N ARG A 7 7.56 2.66 -23.62
CA ARG A 7 6.69 1.50 -23.81
C ARG A 7 7.17 0.40 -22.88
N VAL A 8 6.24 -0.21 -22.14
CA VAL A 8 6.53 -1.35 -21.27
C VAL A 8 5.54 -2.44 -21.62
N GLU A 9 6.04 -3.55 -22.16
CA GLU A 9 5.22 -4.75 -22.33
C GLU A 9 5.23 -5.57 -21.04
N LEU A 10 4.04 -5.90 -20.57
CA LEU A 10 3.79 -6.72 -19.39
C LEU A 10 2.99 -7.94 -19.81
N VAL A 11 3.30 -9.09 -19.22
CA VAL A 11 2.47 -10.30 -19.36
C VAL A 11 1.90 -10.66 -18.01
N ARG A 12 0.57 -10.73 -17.94
CA ARG A 12 -0.17 -11.19 -16.76
C ARG A 12 -0.67 -12.60 -17.00
N VAL A 13 -0.30 -13.51 -16.12
CA VAL A 13 -0.59 -14.94 -16.25
C VAL A 13 -1.56 -15.35 -15.16
N SER A 14 -2.66 -15.98 -15.56
CA SER A 14 -3.59 -16.68 -14.66
C SER A 14 -3.39 -18.17 -14.88
N ILE A 15 -2.88 -18.90 -13.88
CA ILE A 15 -2.71 -20.36 -13.94
C ILE A 15 -3.95 -20.99 -13.30
N HIS A 16 -4.64 -21.84 -14.06
CA HIS A 16 -5.86 -22.52 -13.67
C HIS A 16 -5.61 -24.03 -13.52
N ALA A 17 -6.10 -24.64 -12.45
CA ALA A 17 -6.13 -26.09 -12.26
C ALA A 17 -7.55 -26.52 -11.86
N ARG A 18 -7.93 -27.76 -12.16
CA ARG A 18 -9.18 -28.35 -11.65
C ARG A 18 -8.86 -29.31 -10.52
N ASP A 19 -9.62 -29.26 -9.44
CA ASP A 19 -9.53 -30.29 -8.41
C ASP A 19 -10.29 -31.56 -8.85
N ASP A 20 -10.31 -32.57 -7.97
CA ASP A 20 -11.00 -33.84 -8.20
C ASP A 20 -12.53 -33.68 -8.27
N GLU A 21 -13.09 -32.58 -7.74
CA GLU A 21 -14.52 -32.25 -7.81
C GLU A 21 -14.88 -31.49 -9.10
N GLY A 22 -13.87 -31.09 -9.88
CA GLY A 22 -14.04 -30.31 -11.10
C GLY A 22 -14.16 -28.81 -10.87
N THR A 23 -13.96 -28.33 -9.64
CA THR A 23 -13.88 -26.90 -9.31
C THR A 23 -12.63 -26.32 -9.95
N ASP A 24 -12.79 -25.18 -10.60
CA ASP A 24 -11.66 -24.45 -11.20
C ASP A 24 -10.98 -23.62 -10.12
N TRP A 25 -9.65 -23.69 -10.02
CA TRP A 25 -8.83 -22.96 -9.06
C TRP A 25 -7.82 -22.10 -9.79
N VAL A 26 -7.55 -20.89 -9.28
CA VAL A 26 -6.57 -19.94 -9.82
C VAL A 26 -5.44 -19.77 -8.83
N LEU A 27 -4.20 -19.89 -9.30
CA LEU A 27 -3.02 -19.60 -8.52
C LEU A 27 -2.84 -18.09 -8.36
N THR A 28 -2.70 -17.63 -7.12
CA THR A 28 -2.45 -16.22 -6.78
C THR A 28 -1.24 -16.09 -5.85
N LEU A 29 -0.51 -14.99 -6.00
CA LEU A 29 0.52 -14.58 -5.05
C LEU A 29 -0.19 -13.95 -3.84
N ALA A 30 -0.31 -14.68 -2.74
CA ALA A 30 -0.98 -14.22 -1.53
C ALA A 30 -0.13 -13.19 -0.77
N TYR A 31 1.13 -13.52 -0.46
CA TYR A 31 2.04 -12.65 0.30
C TYR A 31 3.47 -12.66 -0.25
N GLU A 32 4.18 -11.55 -0.06
CA GLU A 32 5.63 -11.46 -0.24
C GLU A 32 6.28 -11.12 1.10
N ILE A 33 7.21 -11.94 1.59
CA ILE A 33 8.03 -11.68 2.76
C ILE A 33 9.43 -11.26 2.33
N PHE A 34 9.78 -10.01 2.59
CA PHE A 34 11.10 -9.45 2.34
C PHE A 34 12.12 -9.95 3.36
N ASN A 35 13.43 -9.85 3.04
CA ASN A 35 14.51 -10.26 3.94
C ASN A 35 14.51 -9.54 5.30
N ASP A 36 13.91 -8.36 5.37
CA ASP A 36 13.75 -7.62 6.63
C ASP A 36 12.51 -8.04 7.43
N GLY A 37 11.91 -9.19 7.10
CA GLY A 37 10.77 -9.78 7.80
C GLY A 37 9.43 -9.11 7.48
N ARG A 38 9.40 -8.05 6.67
CA ARG A 38 8.15 -7.44 6.24
C ARG A 38 7.36 -8.38 5.36
N ALA A 39 6.07 -8.53 5.61
CA ALA A 39 5.13 -9.17 4.72
C ALA A 39 4.29 -8.12 3.97
N ARG A 40 4.00 -8.35 2.69
CA ARG A 40 3.04 -7.58 1.89
C ARG A 40 2.02 -8.53 1.29
N SER A 41 0.75 -8.34 1.62
CA SER A 41 -0.35 -8.95 0.88
C SER A 41 -0.35 -8.41 -0.55
N ARG A 42 -0.56 -9.30 -1.52
CA ARG A 42 -0.62 -8.94 -2.93
C ARG A 42 -1.94 -9.41 -3.52
N ASN A 43 -2.32 -10.65 -3.23
CA ASN A 43 -3.37 -11.37 -3.95
C ASN A 43 -3.26 -11.03 -5.46
N LEU A 44 -2.07 -11.15 -6.07
CA LEU A 44 -1.90 -10.73 -7.46
C LEU A 44 -1.85 -11.95 -8.38
N LYS A 45 -2.34 -11.75 -9.61
CA LYS A 45 -1.96 -12.62 -10.72
C LYS A 45 -0.45 -12.53 -10.93
N LEU A 46 0.13 -13.57 -11.49
CA LEU A 46 1.52 -13.56 -11.92
C LEU A 46 1.69 -12.45 -12.96
N ALA A 47 2.74 -11.65 -12.83
CA ALA A 47 3.05 -10.58 -13.77
C ALA A 47 4.54 -10.55 -14.06
N ALA A 48 4.91 -10.62 -15.35
CA ALA A 48 6.27 -10.55 -15.83
C ALA A 48 6.43 -9.33 -16.75
N VAL A 49 7.57 -8.65 -16.66
CA VAL A 49 7.96 -7.63 -17.65
C VAL A 49 8.56 -8.36 -18.85
N VAL A 50 8.13 -8.01 -20.06
CA VAL A 50 8.73 -8.55 -21.29
C VAL A 50 9.88 -7.64 -21.71
N PRO A 51 11.14 -8.11 -21.71
CA PRO A 51 12.25 -7.29 -22.18
C PRO A 51 12.10 -6.91 -23.66
N ASP A 52 12.62 -5.75 -24.04
CA ASP A 52 12.56 -5.27 -25.41
C ASP A 52 13.20 -6.29 -26.38
N GLY A 53 12.47 -6.64 -27.44
CA GLY A 53 12.90 -7.62 -28.45
C GLY A 53 12.74 -9.09 -28.04
N VAL A 54 12.36 -9.38 -26.78
CA VAL A 54 12.09 -10.74 -26.31
C VAL A 54 10.63 -11.10 -26.59
N ARG A 55 10.38 -12.32 -27.08
CA ARG A 55 9.01 -12.81 -27.23
C ARG A 55 8.40 -13.09 -25.86
N TRP A 56 7.14 -12.69 -25.68
CA TRP A 56 6.43 -12.87 -24.41
C TRP A 56 6.42 -14.32 -23.91
N GLN A 57 6.43 -15.32 -24.80
CA GLN A 57 6.47 -16.73 -24.42
C GLN A 57 7.71 -17.05 -23.58
N TYR A 58 8.87 -16.55 -23.99
CA TYR A 58 10.13 -16.75 -23.26
C TYR A 58 10.12 -16.03 -21.92
N ALA A 59 9.57 -14.81 -21.87
CA ALA A 59 9.44 -14.07 -20.61
C ALA A 59 8.53 -14.80 -19.60
N VAL A 60 7.42 -15.41 -20.07
CA VAL A 60 6.55 -16.24 -19.21
C VAL A 60 7.28 -17.48 -18.75
N GLN A 61 7.96 -18.17 -19.67
CA GLN A 61 8.68 -19.39 -19.37
C GLN A 61 9.79 -19.18 -18.33
N GLU A 62 10.59 -18.13 -18.52
CA GLU A 62 11.63 -17.71 -17.59
C GLU A 62 11.01 -17.34 -16.24
N TYR A 63 9.90 -16.58 -16.24
CA TYR A 63 9.20 -16.20 -15.02
C TYR A 63 8.71 -17.41 -14.22
N LEU A 64 8.05 -18.37 -14.86
CA LEU A 64 7.56 -19.60 -14.24
C LEU A 64 8.71 -20.48 -13.71
N THR A 65 9.84 -20.50 -14.42
CA THR A 65 11.05 -21.20 -13.97
C THR A 65 11.62 -20.55 -12.71
N ALA A 66 11.82 -19.22 -12.72
CA ALA A 66 12.43 -18.50 -11.62
C ALA A 66 11.53 -18.42 -10.37
N HIS A 67 10.20 -18.28 -10.54
CA HIS A 67 9.29 -17.99 -9.43
C HIS A 67 8.52 -19.21 -8.91
N LEU A 68 8.27 -20.21 -9.76
CA LEU A 68 7.51 -21.42 -9.41
C LEU A 68 8.33 -22.71 -9.54
N TYR A 69 9.61 -22.61 -9.90
CA TYR A 69 10.51 -23.75 -10.12
C TYR A 69 9.99 -24.77 -11.14
N LEU A 70 9.17 -24.33 -12.09
CA LEU A 70 8.66 -25.19 -13.16
C LEU A 70 9.69 -25.22 -14.30
N SER A 71 10.34 -26.35 -14.54
CA SER A 71 11.29 -26.48 -15.65
C SER A 71 10.61 -26.28 -17.01
N GLU A 72 11.38 -25.92 -18.03
CA GLU A 72 10.87 -25.80 -19.41
C GLU A 72 10.11 -27.06 -19.87
N GLU A 73 10.67 -28.24 -19.60
CA GLU A 73 10.05 -29.53 -19.93
C GLU A 73 8.72 -29.71 -19.20
N MET A 74 8.67 -29.42 -17.88
CA MET A 74 7.43 -29.48 -17.11
C MET A 74 6.37 -28.51 -17.65
N GLN A 75 6.77 -27.29 -18.01
CA GLN A 75 5.85 -26.30 -18.55
C GLN A 75 5.24 -26.76 -19.88
N LEU A 76 6.05 -27.29 -20.79
CA LEU A 76 5.59 -27.77 -22.10
C LEU A 76 4.60 -28.94 -21.98
N GLU A 77 4.84 -29.85 -21.04
CA GLU A 77 4.00 -31.02 -20.87
C GLU A 77 2.75 -30.78 -20.00
N ALA A 78 2.89 -29.98 -18.94
CA ALA A 78 1.83 -29.79 -17.94
C ALA A 78 0.94 -28.57 -18.20
N LEU A 79 1.42 -27.57 -18.94
CA LEU A 79 0.71 -26.30 -19.11
C LEU A 79 0.23 -26.13 -20.55
N THR A 80 -0.97 -25.59 -20.71
CA THR A 80 -1.52 -25.23 -22.02
C THR A 80 -2.11 -23.83 -21.97
N VAL A 81 -1.73 -22.98 -22.92
CA VAL A 81 -2.27 -21.62 -23.04
C VAL A 81 -3.65 -21.71 -23.70
N GLU A 82 -4.72 -21.47 -22.94
CA GLU A 82 -6.10 -21.50 -23.44
C GLU A 82 -6.48 -20.20 -24.15
N GLY A 83 -5.86 -19.08 -23.81
CA GLY A 83 -6.21 -17.78 -24.36
C GLY A 83 -5.15 -16.72 -24.11
N SER A 84 -5.06 -15.77 -25.05
CA SER A 84 -4.20 -14.60 -24.95
C SER A 84 -4.91 -13.38 -25.52
N TRP A 85 -4.98 -12.28 -24.78
CA TRP A 85 -5.43 -11.00 -25.32
C TRP A 85 -4.46 -9.88 -24.94
N LEU A 86 -4.40 -8.85 -25.78
CA LEU A 86 -3.52 -7.70 -25.60
C LEU A 86 -4.38 -6.47 -25.30
N LYS A 87 -4.11 -5.82 -24.17
CA LYS A 87 -4.71 -4.54 -23.79
C LYS A 87 -3.62 -3.48 -23.81
N GLU A 88 -3.83 -2.41 -24.56
CA GLU A 88 -2.99 -1.22 -24.51
C GLU A 88 -3.59 -0.21 -23.53
N GLU A 89 -2.80 0.25 -22.58
CA GLU A 89 -3.22 1.23 -21.58
C GLU A 89 -2.22 2.39 -21.53
N ARG A 90 -2.69 3.58 -21.88
CA ARG A 90 -1.87 4.80 -21.91
C ARG A 90 -1.97 5.52 -20.57
N ILE A 91 -0.86 5.63 -19.86
CA ILE A 91 -0.80 6.39 -18.60
C ILE A 91 -0.03 7.69 -18.82
N ALA A 92 -0.66 8.82 -18.47
CA ALA A 92 -0.13 10.15 -18.76
C ALA A 92 1.10 10.54 -17.93
N ALA A 93 1.30 9.96 -16.73
CA ALA A 93 2.45 10.25 -15.88
C ALA A 93 2.97 8.97 -15.21
N SER A 94 4.21 8.58 -15.52
CA SER A 94 4.87 7.46 -14.85
C SER A 94 5.50 7.90 -13.53
N PRO A 95 5.18 7.27 -12.40
CA PRO A 95 5.86 7.56 -11.13
C PRO A 95 7.35 7.23 -11.19
N SER A 96 7.71 6.23 -12.00
CA SER A 96 9.09 5.74 -12.12
C SER A 96 9.97 6.58 -13.06
N VAL A 97 9.37 7.31 -14.00
CA VAL A 97 10.08 8.16 -14.96
C VAL A 97 9.31 9.48 -15.10
N PRO A 98 9.51 10.44 -14.19
CA PRO A 98 8.82 11.72 -14.22
C PRO A 98 9.00 12.44 -15.56
N GLY A 99 7.91 12.99 -16.10
CA GLY A 99 7.94 13.75 -17.36
C GLY A 99 7.96 12.91 -18.64
N MET A 100 7.99 11.58 -18.55
CA MET A 100 7.85 10.68 -19.70
C MET A 100 6.55 9.87 -19.57
N PRO A 101 5.57 10.02 -20.49
CA PRO A 101 4.39 9.17 -20.49
C PRO A 101 4.81 7.72 -20.69
N THR A 102 4.15 6.79 -19.97
CA THR A 102 4.39 5.35 -20.13
C THR A 102 3.16 4.70 -20.72
N VAL A 103 3.33 4.01 -21.84
CA VAL A 103 2.32 3.15 -22.47
C VAL A 103 2.59 1.74 -21.99
N TYR A 104 1.65 1.17 -21.25
CA TYR A 104 1.71 -0.22 -20.82
C TYR A 104 0.96 -1.09 -21.84
N MET A 105 1.67 -2.03 -22.44
CA MET A 105 1.09 -3.06 -23.29
C MET A 105 0.93 -4.30 -22.43
N THR A 106 -0.27 -4.54 -21.89
CA THR A 106 -0.53 -5.66 -21.00
C THR A 106 -1.14 -6.82 -21.78
N ARG A 107 -0.38 -7.91 -21.92
CA ARG A 107 -0.87 -9.18 -22.45
C ARG A 107 -1.38 -10.03 -21.30
N GLU A 108 -2.66 -10.37 -21.32
CA GLU A 108 -3.24 -11.29 -20.34
C GLU A 108 -3.31 -12.69 -20.94
N LEU A 109 -2.83 -13.67 -20.17
CA LEU A 109 -2.76 -15.08 -20.53
C LEU A 109 -3.54 -15.92 -19.55
N LYS A 110 -4.31 -16.86 -20.09
CA LYS A 110 -4.93 -17.93 -19.33
C LYS A 110 -4.18 -19.23 -19.60
N ILE A 111 -3.50 -19.74 -18.60
CA ILE A 111 -2.78 -21.01 -18.65
C ILE A 111 -3.55 -22.05 -17.85
N ARG A 112 -3.68 -23.24 -18.43
CA ARG A 112 -4.35 -24.39 -17.85
C ARG A 112 -3.34 -25.47 -17.49
N VAL A 113 -3.46 -26.02 -16.29
CA VAL A 113 -2.78 -27.26 -15.91
C VAL A 113 -3.57 -28.44 -16.49
N ASN A 114 -2.94 -29.23 -17.36
CA ASN A 114 -3.55 -30.35 -18.06
C ASN A 114 -3.85 -31.53 -17.13
N ASP A 115 -2.87 -31.89 -16.30
CA ASP A 115 -2.99 -32.96 -15.32
C ASP A 115 -2.41 -32.52 -13.96
N PRO A 116 -3.26 -32.10 -13.02
CA PRO A 116 -2.85 -31.67 -11.69
C PRO A 116 -2.23 -32.79 -10.83
N ARG A 117 -2.42 -34.06 -11.19
CA ARG A 117 -1.94 -35.20 -10.38
C ARG A 117 -0.50 -35.58 -10.68
N ARG A 118 0.14 -34.89 -11.62
CA ARG A 118 1.55 -35.08 -11.92
C ARG A 118 2.40 -34.82 -10.68
N PRO A 119 3.28 -35.76 -10.28
CA PRO A 119 4.04 -35.65 -9.04
C PRO A 119 4.98 -34.44 -9.05
N GLU A 120 5.44 -34.00 -10.22
CA GLU A 120 6.32 -32.84 -10.35
C GLU A 120 5.62 -31.52 -10.00
N LEU A 121 4.27 -31.46 -10.12
CA LEU A 121 3.48 -30.28 -9.80
C LEU A 121 3.17 -30.15 -8.30
N SER A 122 3.61 -31.09 -7.47
CA SER A 122 3.49 -30.95 -6.00
C SER A 122 4.25 -29.72 -5.49
N LEU A 123 5.26 -29.26 -6.23
CA LEU A 123 6.02 -28.03 -5.95
C LEU A 123 5.15 -26.77 -5.96
N ILE A 124 4.08 -26.77 -6.76
CA ILE A 124 3.09 -25.69 -6.81
C ILE A 124 1.79 -26.06 -6.09
N GLY A 125 1.85 -27.03 -5.17
CA GLY A 125 0.73 -27.38 -4.29
C GLY A 125 -0.36 -28.26 -4.92
N LEU A 126 -0.14 -28.80 -6.12
CA LEU A 126 -1.09 -29.71 -6.78
C LEU A 126 -0.85 -31.18 -6.39
N PRO A 127 -1.87 -32.06 -6.47
CA PRO A 127 -3.27 -31.80 -6.87
C PRO A 127 -4.14 -31.20 -5.76
N ASP A 128 -3.66 -31.17 -4.51
CA ASP A 128 -4.45 -30.83 -3.31
C ASP A 128 -4.78 -29.33 -3.17
N MET A 129 -4.41 -28.49 -4.13
CA MET A 129 -4.55 -27.02 -4.10
C MET A 129 -3.92 -26.38 -2.85
N LYS A 130 -2.86 -26.99 -2.31
CA LYS A 130 -2.17 -26.53 -1.10
C LYS A 130 -1.43 -25.22 -1.37
N SER A 131 -1.48 -24.31 -0.41
CA SER A 131 -0.59 -23.14 -0.41
C SER A 131 0.86 -23.57 -0.26
N PHE A 132 1.78 -22.83 -0.88
CA PHE A 132 3.20 -23.14 -0.90
C PHE A 132 4.06 -21.88 -0.87
N TRP A 133 5.36 -22.07 -0.64
CA TRP A 133 6.34 -21.00 -0.59
C TRP A 133 7.41 -21.17 -1.67
N THR A 134 7.84 -20.06 -2.26
CA THR A 134 9.04 -20.01 -3.11
C THR A 134 9.99 -18.93 -2.61
N VAL A 135 11.26 -19.03 -2.96
CA VAL A 135 12.31 -18.06 -2.62
C VAL A 135 12.89 -17.52 -3.92
N ASN A 136 12.74 -16.22 -4.15
CA ASN A 136 13.29 -15.58 -5.33
C ASN A 136 14.71 -15.09 -5.00
N ASP A 137 15.71 -15.87 -5.41
CA ASP A 137 17.13 -15.54 -5.15
C ASP A 137 17.59 -14.31 -5.96
N ASP A 138 17.10 -14.15 -7.20
CA ASP A 138 17.51 -13.08 -8.12
C ASP A 138 17.12 -11.68 -7.61
N SER A 139 16.02 -11.59 -6.86
CA SER A 139 15.46 -10.33 -6.39
C SER A 139 15.86 -10.02 -4.94
N GLY A 140 16.95 -10.63 -4.47
CA GLY A 140 17.47 -10.45 -3.13
C GLY A 140 16.77 -11.33 -2.09
N GLY A 141 16.34 -12.54 -2.43
CA GLY A 141 15.99 -13.60 -1.47
C GLY A 141 14.64 -13.49 -0.77
N PHE A 142 13.70 -12.67 -1.27
CA PHE A 142 12.39 -12.59 -0.63
C PHE A 142 11.58 -13.89 -0.85
N LYS A 143 10.80 -14.26 0.16
CA LYS A 143 9.93 -15.44 0.13
C LYS A 143 8.56 -15.05 -0.39
N GLN A 144 8.00 -15.84 -1.29
CA GLN A 144 6.66 -15.64 -1.84
C GLN A 144 5.74 -16.74 -1.34
N HIS A 145 4.57 -16.37 -0.83
CA HIS A 145 3.51 -17.29 -0.45
C HIS A 145 2.46 -17.32 -1.55
N TRP A 146 2.22 -18.51 -2.08
CA TRP A 146 1.27 -18.75 -3.15
C TRP A 146 0.06 -19.53 -2.61
N SER A 147 -1.13 -19.18 -3.08
CA SER A 147 -2.35 -19.88 -2.72
C SER A 147 -3.21 -20.13 -3.95
N TRP A 148 -3.86 -21.28 -3.98
CA TRP A 148 -4.95 -21.53 -4.92
C TRP A 148 -6.25 -20.96 -4.35
N GLN A 149 -7.00 -20.25 -5.18
CA GLN A 149 -8.33 -19.71 -4.85
C GLN A 149 -9.35 -20.23 -5.86
N ALA A 150 -10.57 -20.57 -5.44
CA ALA A 150 -11.58 -21.02 -6.39
C ALA A 150 -11.88 -19.92 -7.42
N ALA A 151 -11.84 -20.29 -8.70
CA ALA A 151 -12.01 -19.37 -9.80
C ALA A 151 -13.39 -18.71 -9.71
N GLY A 152 -13.38 -17.38 -9.61
CA GLY A 152 -14.59 -16.58 -9.52
C GLY A 152 -14.99 -16.17 -8.10
N GLU A 153 -14.41 -16.71 -7.03
CA GLU A 153 -14.69 -16.20 -5.66
C GLU A 153 -14.26 -14.73 -5.52
N ARG A 154 -13.03 -14.41 -5.93
CA ARG A 154 -12.52 -13.05 -5.81
C ARG A 154 -13.12 -12.06 -6.80
N GLY A 155 -13.39 -12.51 -8.03
CA GLY A 155 -14.13 -11.70 -9.01
C GLY A 155 -15.47 -11.28 -8.42
N ARG A 156 -16.18 -12.22 -7.77
CA ARG A 156 -17.43 -11.93 -7.07
C ARG A 156 -17.24 -10.93 -5.93
N GLU A 157 -16.21 -11.04 -5.09
CA GLU A 157 -16.00 -10.06 -4.00
C GLU A 157 -15.76 -8.63 -4.51
N VAL A 158 -14.90 -8.50 -5.52
CA VAL A 158 -14.60 -7.23 -6.20
C VAL A 158 -15.87 -6.66 -6.82
N ASP A 159 -16.57 -7.45 -7.64
CA ASP A 159 -17.78 -7.04 -8.34
C ASP A 159 -18.91 -6.68 -7.36
N VAL A 160 -19.08 -7.48 -6.29
CA VAL A 160 -20.07 -7.23 -5.24
C VAL A 160 -19.76 -5.95 -4.49
N LEU A 161 -18.50 -5.69 -4.14
CA LEU A 161 -18.12 -4.44 -3.46
C LEU A 161 -18.29 -3.23 -4.38
N GLN A 162 -17.86 -3.32 -5.65
CA GLN A 162 -18.05 -2.23 -6.61
C GLN A 162 -19.53 -1.95 -6.84
N GLN A 163 -20.35 -2.99 -7.00
CA GLN A 163 -21.80 -2.84 -7.13
C GLN A 163 -22.42 -2.23 -5.88
N LEU A 164 -22.02 -2.69 -4.68
CA LEU A 164 -22.48 -2.12 -3.41
C LEU A 164 -22.13 -0.64 -3.30
N LEU A 165 -20.92 -0.22 -3.68
CA LEU A 165 -20.54 1.20 -3.66
C LEU A 165 -21.37 2.00 -4.68
N ALA A 166 -21.55 1.46 -5.89
CA ALA A 166 -22.34 2.09 -6.95
C ALA A 166 -23.82 2.26 -6.57
N ASP A 167 -24.42 1.28 -5.89
CA ASP A 167 -25.81 1.31 -5.40
C ASP A 167 -26.05 2.47 -4.40
N TYR A 168 -24.99 2.93 -3.74
CA TYR A 168 -25.02 4.08 -2.81
C TYR A 168 -24.40 5.36 -3.43
N GLY A 169 -24.22 5.39 -4.75
CA GLY A 169 -23.72 6.57 -5.48
C GLY A 169 -22.24 6.86 -5.26
N ILE A 170 -21.44 5.89 -4.83
CA ILE A 170 -20.00 6.04 -4.57
C ILE A 170 -19.23 5.52 -5.78
N SER A 171 -18.50 6.42 -6.45
CA SER A 171 -17.71 6.10 -7.64
C SER A 171 -16.30 5.65 -7.27
N VAL A 172 -15.98 4.38 -7.54
CA VAL A 172 -14.62 3.83 -7.33
C VAL A 172 -13.57 4.52 -8.21
N ALA A 173 -13.98 5.10 -9.35
CA ALA A 173 -13.09 5.85 -10.23
C ALA A 173 -12.58 7.16 -9.61
N GLU A 174 -13.23 7.65 -8.55
CA GLU A 174 -12.80 8.85 -7.81
C GLU A 174 -11.82 8.53 -6.68
N PHE A 175 -11.61 7.25 -6.36
CA PHE A 175 -10.69 6.84 -5.29
C PHE A 175 -9.25 7.13 -5.69
N GLU A 176 -8.39 7.34 -4.69
CA GLU A 176 -6.95 7.42 -4.94
C GLU A 176 -6.43 6.09 -5.54
N PRO A 177 -5.43 6.12 -6.44
CA PRO A 177 -4.90 4.89 -7.04
C PRO A 177 -4.47 3.88 -5.97
N GLY A 178 -5.06 2.67 -6.02
CA GLY A 178 -4.82 1.60 -5.05
C GLY A 178 -5.70 1.63 -3.80
N ALA A 179 -6.42 2.73 -3.51
CA ALA A 179 -7.27 2.80 -2.32
C ALA A 179 -8.41 1.77 -2.36
N PHE A 180 -8.96 1.45 -3.54
CA PHE A 180 -9.98 0.41 -3.64
C PHE A 180 -9.44 -0.98 -3.24
N ASP A 181 -8.20 -1.31 -3.63
CA ASP A 181 -7.55 -2.56 -3.21
C ASP A 181 -7.28 -2.55 -1.70
N GLU A 182 -6.86 -1.41 -1.13
CA GLU A 182 -6.71 -1.26 0.34
C GLU A 182 -8.04 -1.47 1.06
N LEU A 183 -9.16 -0.94 0.53
CA LEU A 183 -10.49 -1.17 1.09
C LEU A 183 -10.88 -2.65 1.03
N LEU A 184 -10.62 -3.32 -0.08
CA LEU A 184 -10.84 -4.77 -0.21
C LEU A 184 -10.02 -5.54 0.81
N GLU A 185 -8.75 -5.21 1.00
CA GLU A 185 -7.89 -5.87 1.99
C GLU A 185 -8.39 -5.65 3.43
N GLU A 186 -8.82 -4.42 3.74
CA GLU A 186 -9.40 -4.10 5.05
C GLU A 186 -10.70 -4.88 5.33
N LEU A 187 -11.51 -5.14 4.29
CA LEU A 187 -12.79 -5.86 4.36
C LEU A 187 -12.66 -7.38 4.19
N GLY A 188 -11.56 -7.86 3.60
CA GLY A 188 -11.34 -9.28 3.31
C GLY A 188 -10.62 -10.03 4.44
N GLY A 189 -9.97 -9.30 5.36
CA GLY A 189 -9.39 -9.88 6.57
C GLY A 189 -8.20 -10.79 6.28
N SER A 190 -7.08 -10.22 5.82
CA SER A 190 -5.85 -10.99 5.61
C SER A 190 -5.14 -11.24 6.95
N GLY A 191 -5.30 -12.45 7.52
CA GLY A 191 -4.51 -13.00 8.64
C GLY A 191 -4.66 -12.33 10.02
N ASN A 192 -4.85 -11.01 10.07
CA ASN A 192 -4.95 -10.19 11.27
C ASN A 192 -6.40 -9.78 11.59
N GLY A 193 -7.39 -10.46 10.99
CA GLY A 193 -8.81 -10.10 11.10
C GLY A 193 -9.23 -8.93 10.21
N LEU A 194 -10.53 -8.61 10.24
CA LEU A 194 -11.13 -7.52 9.47
C LEU A 194 -10.73 -6.18 10.08
N LEU A 195 -10.16 -5.25 9.32
CA LEU A 195 -9.78 -3.93 9.84
C LEU A 195 -10.91 -2.91 9.75
N SER A 196 -11.82 -3.12 8.80
CA SER A 196 -13.00 -2.29 8.64
C SER A 196 -14.23 -3.13 8.30
N LYS A 197 -15.40 -2.53 8.41
CA LYS A 197 -16.66 -3.10 7.90
C LYS A 197 -17.49 -2.00 7.26
N LEU A 198 -18.28 -2.37 6.25
CA LEU A 198 -19.28 -1.49 5.68
C LEU A 198 -20.63 -1.73 6.34
N MET A 199 -21.32 -0.66 6.70
CA MET A 199 -22.69 -0.73 7.23
C MET A 199 -23.54 0.40 6.66
N VAL A 200 -24.80 0.10 6.39
CA VAL A 200 -25.78 1.09 5.95
C VAL A 200 -26.45 1.70 7.17
N ARG A 201 -26.35 3.01 7.37
CA ARG A 201 -27.09 3.75 8.41
C ARG A 201 -27.75 4.97 7.78
N ASN A 202 -29.04 5.18 8.06
CA ASN A 202 -29.83 6.29 7.54
C ASN A 202 -29.81 6.41 6.00
N GLY A 203 -29.78 5.27 5.30
CA GLY A 203 -29.72 5.23 3.84
C GLY A 203 -28.34 5.50 3.23
N GLU A 204 -27.31 5.71 4.06
CA GLU A 204 -25.94 5.93 3.61
C GLU A 204 -25.06 4.72 3.94
N LEU A 205 -24.22 4.32 2.98
CA LEU A 205 -23.18 3.33 3.21
C LEU A 205 -21.99 4.00 3.93
N ARG A 206 -21.60 3.45 5.07
CA ARG A 206 -20.53 3.98 5.91
C ARG A 206 -19.47 2.91 6.19
N ARG A 207 -18.20 3.32 6.17
CA ARG A 207 -17.06 2.49 6.57
C ARG A 207 -16.80 2.67 8.06
N TYR A 208 -16.82 1.58 8.83
CA TYR A 208 -16.52 1.58 10.26
C TYR A 208 -15.11 1.06 10.50
N VAL A 209 -14.31 1.82 11.25
CA VAL A 209 -12.93 1.47 11.62
C VAL A 209 -12.80 1.59 13.13
N GLN A 210 -12.19 0.61 13.79
CA GLN A 210 -11.86 0.72 15.22
C GLN A 210 -10.46 1.27 15.40
N ILE A 211 -10.27 2.16 16.38
CA ILE A 211 -8.98 2.78 16.71
C ILE A 211 -8.80 2.75 18.22
N VAL A 212 -7.61 2.40 18.70
CA VAL A 212 -7.20 2.63 20.08
C VAL A 212 -6.38 3.92 20.15
N LYS A 213 -6.71 4.81 21.09
CA LYS A 213 -5.93 6.01 21.46
C LYS A 213 -5.44 5.82 22.90
N VAL A 214 -4.12 5.75 23.08
CA VAL A 214 -3.47 5.49 24.37
C VAL A 214 -2.77 6.75 24.86
N TRP A 215 -3.17 7.24 26.02
CA TRP A 215 -2.51 8.34 26.72
C TRP A 215 -1.58 7.79 27.80
N LEU A 216 -0.27 7.82 27.55
CA LEU A 216 0.73 7.40 28.55
C LEU A 216 1.08 8.56 29.47
N HIS A 217 0.80 8.41 30.76
CA HIS A 217 1.07 9.39 31.80
C HIS A 217 2.26 8.96 32.66
N ALA A 218 3.04 9.94 33.10
CA ALA A 218 4.07 9.76 34.11
C ALA A 218 4.15 11.02 34.98
N ASP A 219 4.45 10.85 36.27
CA ASP A 219 4.79 11.98 37.13
C ASP A 219 6.28 12.27 36.94
N ILE A 220 6.65 13.48 36.54
CA ILE A 220 8.05 13.86 36.29
C ILE A 220 8.32 15.08 37.15
N LEU A 221 9.22 14.93 38.12
CA LEU A 221 9.49 15.94 39.15
C LEU A 221 8.21 16.40 39.87
N SER A 222 7.31 15.45 40.17
CA SER A 222 5.98 15.69 40.79
C SER A 222 4.98 16.47 39.93
N VAL A 223 5.26 16.64 38.64
CA VAL A 223 4.34 17.26 37.68
C VAL A 223 3.80 16.17 36.74
N PRO A 224 2.48 16.06 36.56
CA PRO A 224 1.90 15.06 35.66
C PRO A 224 2.21 15.43 34.21
N HIS A 225 2.88 14.51 33.52
CA HIS A 225 3.19 14.61 32.11
C HIS A 225 2.41 13.56 31.32
N VAL A 226 2.31 13.80 30.02
CA VAL A 226 1.77 12.87 29.05
C VAL A 226 2.73 12.75 27.88
N LEU A 227 2.94 11.52 27.42
CA LEU A 227 3.75 11.25 26.26
C LEU A 227 2.93 11.54 25.00
N VAL A 228 3.48 12.36 24.12
CA VAL A 228 2.87 12.69 22.83
C VAL A 228 3.89 12.54 21.71
N HIS A 229 3.40 12.41 20.49
CA HIS A 229 4.21 12.53 19.30
C HIS A 229 4.79 13.95 19.18
N GLY A 230 6.09 14.05 18.94
CA GLY A 230 6.76 15.28 18.54
C GLY A 230 6.73 15.42 17.02
N LEU A 231 7.86 15.16 16.38
CA LEU A 231 8.04 15.23 14.92
C LEU A 231 8.13 13.84 14.30
N ARG A 232 7.68 13.69 13.05
CA ARG A 232 7.87 12.46 12.28
C ARG A 232 8.65 12.75 11.01
N TRP A 233 9.70 11.98 10.76
CA TRP A 233 10.49 12.05 9.54
C TRP A 233 10.14 10.89 8.62
N HIS A 234 9.67 11.18 7.41
CA HIS A 234 9.35 10.18 6.40
C HIS A 234 10.02 10.56 5.07
N LYS A 235 10.91 9.70 4.56
CA LYS A 235 11.70 9.95 3.33
C LYS A 235 12.47 11.28 3.36
N GLY A 236 13.02 11.63 4.53
CA GLY A 236 13.75 12.89 4.72
C GLY A 236 12.86 14.14 4.80
N VAL A 237 11.54 13.99 4.69
CA VAL A 237 10.57 15.07 4.86
C VAL A 237 10.02 15.04 6.29
N GLU A 238 10.06 16.19 6.94
CA GLU A 238 9.43 16.42 8.24
C GLU A 238 7.90 16.49 8.06
N CYS A 239 7.17 15.73 8.86
CA CYS A 239 5.72 15.65 8.89
C CYS A 239 5.24 16.05 10.29
N ASP A 240 4.45 17.11 10.35
CA ASP A 240 3.87 17.67 11.59
C ASP A 240 2.43 17.18 11.83
N ASP A 241 1.96 16.20 11.04
CA ASP A 241 0.59 15.70 11.06
C ASP A 241 0.22 15.03 12.39
N LEU A 242 1.21 14.49 13.09
CA LEU A 242 1.04 13.77 14.35
C LEU A 242 1.43 14.57 15.60
N ARG A 243 1.92 15.79 15.47
CA ARG A 243 2.44 16.54 16.62
C ARG A 243 1.38 16.74 17.71
N ASP A 244 1.83 16.57 18.95
CA ASP A 244 1.05 16.66 20.18
C ASP A 244 -0.14 15.67 20.22
N ARG A 245 -0.10 14.58 19.44
CA ARG A 245 -1.12 13.51 19.47
C ARG A 245 -0.71 12.34 20.36
N PRO A 246 -1.70 11.64 20.96
CA PRO A 246 -1.44 10.39 21.67
C PRO A 246 -1.01 9.29 20.71
N ILE A 247 -0.54 8.17 21.27
CA ILE A 247 -0.28 6.96 20.52
C ILE A 247 -1.63 6.44 20.01
N ALA A 248 -1.74 6.23 18.71
CA ALA A 248 -2.97 5.71 18.10
C ALA A 248 -2.67 4.59 17.11
N MET A 249 -3.55 3.58 17.06
CA MET A 249 -3.45 2.46 16.14
C MET A 249 -4.83 1.96 15.72
N LYS A 250 -4.97 1.51 14.47
CA LYS A 250 -6.17 0.79 14.01
C LYS A 250 -6.27 -0.55 14.74
N MET A 251 -7.48 -0.92 15.13
CA MET A 251 -7.80 -2.20 15.77
C MET A 251 -8.53 -3.10 14.78
N PRO A 252 -8.17 -4.38 14.65
CA PRO A 252 -9.03 -5.38 14.03
C PRO A 252 -10.39 -5.47 14.72
N LEU A 253 -11.43 -5.70 13.93
CA LEU A 253 -12.80 -5.86 14.41
C LEU A 253 -12.90 -7.10 15.32
N GLY A 254 -13.43 -6.88 16.51
CA GLY A 254 -13.57 -7.92 17.53
C GLY A 254 -12.36 -8.07 18.45
N GLN A 255 -11.24 -7.36 18.18
CA GLN A 255 -10.14 -7.27 19.13
C GLN A 255 -10.58 -6.49 20.37
N SER A 256 -10.17 -6.94 21.56
CA SER A 256 -10.37 -6.18 22.79
C SER A 256 -9.52 -4.90 22.79
N TRP A 257 -9.96 -3.86 23.50
CA TRP A 257 -9.17 -2.62 23.57
C TRP A 257 -7.87 -2.82 24.35
N GLN A 258 -7.83 -3.79 25.28
CA GLN A 258 -6.64 -4.16 26.04
C GLN A 258 -5.58 -4.79 25.14
N ASP A 259 -5.96 -5.76 24.30
CA ASP A 259 -5.05 -6.37 23.34
C ASP A 259 -4.55 -5.33 22.33
N ALA A 260 -5.46 -4.47 21.83
CA ALA A 260 -5.10 -3.39 20.93
C ALA A 260 -4.15 -2.37 21.56
N LEU A 261 -4.34 -2.02 22.83
CA LEU A 261 -3.42 -1.19 23.60
C LEU A 261 -2.05 -1.86 23.67
N SER A 262 -2.00 -3.16 23.98
CA SER A 262 -0.74 -3.90 24.08
C SER A 262 0.00 -3.93 22.73
N ASP A 263 -0.72 -4.20 21.65
CA ASP A 263 -0.18 -4.20 20.30
C ASP A 263 0.23 -2.79 19.86
N ALA A 264 -0.49 -1.74 20.26
CA ALA A 264 -0.12 -0.36 19.96
C ALA A 264 1.20 0.03 20.65
N LEU A 265 1.37 -0.32 21.92
CA LEU A 265 2.62 -0.08 22.64
C LEU A 265 3.78 -0.92 22.09
N LEU A 266 3.54 -2.16 21.70
CA LEU A 266 4.54 -3.00 21.05
C LEU A 266 4.97 -2.42 19.71
N HIS A 267 4.03 -2.13 18.82
CA HIS A 267 4.33 -1.73 17.44
C HIS A 267 4.76 -0.28 17.31
N LYS A 268 4.24 0.63 18.14
CA LYS A 268 4.58 2.07 18.06
C LYS A 268 5.71 2.49 18.98
N MET A 269 5.87 1.79 20.10
CA MET A 269 6.85 2.16 21.14
C MET A 269 7.98 1.13 21.30
N GLY A 270 7.86 -0.06 20.69
CA GLY A 270 8.83 -1.14 20.88
C GLY A 270 8.81 -1.73 22.28
N LEU A 271 7.74 -1.53 23.04
CA LEU A 271 7.60 -2.02 24.41
C LEU A 271 7.00 -3.42 24.38
N ASP A 272 7.77 -4.44 24.72
CA ASP A 272 7.27 -5.81 24.76
C ASP A 272 6.27 -6.05 25.90
N ARG A 273 5.55 -7.18 25.84
CA ARG A 273 4.50 -7.51 26.83
C ARG A 273 5.04 -7.60 28.25
N ALA A 274 6.26 -8.13 28.43
CA ALA A 274 6.89 -8.24 29.75
C ALA A 274 7.15 -6.85 30.36
N PHE A 275 7.64 -5.91 29.56
CA PHE A 275 7.80 -4.51 29.96
C PHE A 275 6.46 -3.87 30.31
N GLN A 276 5.43 -4.08 29.47
CA GLN A 276 4.11 -3.52 29.68
C GLN A 276 3.48 -4.02 31.00
N GLU A 277 3.47 -5.32 31.24
CA GLU A 277 2.93 -5.94 32.46
C GLU A 277 3.62 -5.44 33.72
N GLN A 278 4.93 -5.18 33.64
CA GLN A 278 5.71 -4.75 34.79
C GLN A 278 5.56 -3.25 35.09
N PHE A 279 5.45 -2.41 34.06
CA PHE A 279 5.64 -0.96 34.22
C PHE A 279 4.48 -0.09 33.73
N ILE A 280 3.49 -0.66 33.05
CA ILE A 280 2.37 0.10 32.50
C ILE A 280 1.07 -0.39 33.13
N VAL A 281 0.41 0.50 33.86
CA VAL A 281 -0.88 0.25 34.49
C VAL A 281 -1.96 0.97 33.69
N ALA A 282 -2.81 0.22 33.00
CA ALA A 282 -3.97 0.77 32.32
C ALA A 282 -5.03 1.20 33.35
N ASP A 283 -5.57 2.40 33.20
CA ASP A 283 -6.65 2.93 34.04
C ASP A 283 -7.99 2.62 33.38
N GLU A 284 -8.58 1.47 33.71
CA GLU A 284 -9.81 0.98 33.07
C GLU A 284 -10.99 1.95 33.22
N GLU A 285 -11.02 2.77 34.29
CA GLU A 285 -12.09 3.75 34.52
C GLU A 285 -12.05 4.90 33.51
N THR A 286 -10.89 5.14 32.89
CA THR A 286 -10.72 6.16 31.84
C THR A 286 -11.10 5.67 30.46
N HIS A 287 -11.36 4.36 30.30
CA HIS A 287 -11.76 3.79 29.03
C HIS A 287 -13.11 4.37 28.60
N LYS A 288 -13.13 4.97 27.41
CA LYS A 288 -14.35 5.44 26.78
C LYS A 288 -14.31 5.12 25.30
N VAL A 289 -15.51 4.95 24.74
CA VAL A 289 -15.69 4.74 23.30
C VAL A 289 -16.44 5.94 22.74
N CYS A 290 -15.88 6.60 21.72
CA CYS A 290 -16.58 7.63 20.97
C CYS A 290 -16.61 7.29 19.48
N GLU A 291 -17.64 7.77 18.78
CA GLU A 291 -17.72 7.70 17.32
C GLU A 291 -17.29 9.07 16.75
N GLU A 292 -16.26 9.08 15.91
CA GLU A 292 -15.81 10.24 15.15
C GLU A 292 -16.18 10.02 13.67
N PHE A 293 -16.79 11.03 13.04
CA PHE A 293 -17.21 10.97 11.64
C PHE A 293 -16.30 11.82 10.78
N ALA A 294 -15.73 11.26 9.71
CA ALA A 294 -14.95 12.03 8.74
C ALA A 294 -15.00 11.46 7.33
N TYR A 295 -14.75 12.31 6.34
CA TYR A 295 -14.55 11.91 4.96
C TYR A 295 -13.06 11.76 4.67
N SER A 296 -12.66 10.58 4.19
CA SER A 296 -11.29 10.35 3.75
C SER A 296 -11.09 10.90 2.34
N LYS A 297 -9.94 11.53 2.10
CA LYS A 297 -9.53 11.93 0.75
C LYS A 297 -9.34 10.73 -0.17
N SER A 298 -8.89 9.60 0.37
CA SER A 298 -8.65 8.36 -0.38
C SER A 298 -9.93 7.63 -0.77
N TYR A 299 -11.05 7.92 -0.09
CA TYR A 299 -12.36 7.31 -0.33
C TYR A 299 -13.45 8.36 -0.54
N PRO A 300 -13.39 9.20 -1.58
CA PRO A 300 -14.42 10.21 -1.83
C PRO A 300 -15.82 9.57 -1.91
N GLY A 301 -16.80 10.22 -1.26
CA GLY A 301 -18.18 9.71 -1.18
C GLY A 301 -18.42 8.60 -0.15
N LEU A 302 -17.38 7.94 0.38
CA LEU A 302 -17.52 6.90 1.41
C LEU A 302 -17.20 7.48 2.82
N PRO A 303 -18.20 7.90 3.60
CA PRO A 303 -17.97 8.40 4.96
C PRO A 303 -17.37 7.31 5.84
N THR A 304 -16.38 7.69 6.67
CA THR A 304 -15.76 6.81 7.65
C THR A 304 -16.21 7.19 9.06
N VAL A 305 -16.70 6.21 9.81
CA VAL A 305 -16.99 6.29 11.24
C VAL A 305 -15.86 5.60 11.99
N TYR A 306 -15.06 6.38 12.71
CA TYR A 306 -14.03 5.87 13.59
C TYR A 306 -14.63 5.60 14.97
N CYS A 307 -14.64 4.34 15.39
CA CYS A 307 -14.97 3.95 16.75
C CYS A 307 -13.67 3.98 17.56
N VAL A 308 -13.50 5.04 18.33
CA VAL A 308 -12.26 5.35 19.04
C VAL A 308 -12.38 4.90 20.49
N HIS A 309 -11.57 3.91 20.86
CA HIS A 309 -11.34 3.47 22.23
C HIS A 309 -10.21 4.33 22.81
N GLU A 310 -10.56 5.26 23.70
CA GLU A 310 -9.59 6.14 24.36
C GLU A 310 -9.35 5.63 25.78
N VAL A 311 -8.09 5.49 26.18
CA VAL A 311 -7.69 4.98 27.50
C VAL A 311 -6.41 5.68 27.98
N SER A 312 -6.35 5.97 29.29
CA SER A 312 -5.15 6.46 29.96
C SER A 312 -4.39 5.31 30.62
N CYS A 313 -3.08 5.41 30.60
CA CYS A 313 -2.15 4.47 31.20
C CYS A 313 -1.16 5.24 32.07
N ARG A 314 -0.71 4.67 33.18
CA ARG A 314 0.35 5.24 34.01
C ARG A 314 1.61 4.40 33.90
N VAL A 315 2.74 5.07 33.72
CA VAL A 315 4.06 4.46 33.71
C VAL A 315 4.63 4.52 35.13
N ALA A 316 5.05 3.37 35.68
CA ALA A 316 5.76 3.33 36.94
C ALA A 316 7.08 4.13 36.84
N MET A 317 7.46 4.89 37.87
CA MET A 317 8.60 5.83 37.77
C MET A 317 9.99 5.16 37.84
N GLU A 318 10.09 3.85 38.05
CA GLU A 318 11.36 3.19 38.36
C GLU A 318 12.24 2.92 37.12
N GLY A 319 13.03 3.91 36.71
CA GLY A 319 14.27 3.68 35.96
C GLY A 319 14.13 3.34 34.47
N HIS A 320 13.09 3.83 33.78
CA HIS A 320 12.87 3.54 32.36
C HIS A 320 13.53 4.56 31.42
N SER A 321 14.86 4.44 31.29
CA SER A 321 15.63 5.28 30.38
C SER A 321 15.19 5.18 28.91
N GLN A 322 14.60 4.04 28.50
CA GLN A 322 14.05 3.83 27.16
C GLN A 322 12.90 4.79 26.82
N LEU A 323 12.14 5.21 27.83
CA LEU A 323 11.08 6.21 27.71
C LEU A 323 11.56 7.61 28.15
N GLY A 324 12.87 7.80 28.36
CA GLY A 324 13.42 9.06 28.87
C GLY A 324 13.12 9.35 30.34
N LEU A 325 12.57 8.39 31.09
CA LEU A 325 12.28 8.53 32.52
C LEU A 325 13.54 8.24 33.37
N PRO A 326 13.66 8.82 34.59
CA PRO A 326 12.69 9.68 35.28
C PRO A 326 12.78 11.17 34.91
N HIS A 327 13.72 11.56 34.05
CA HIS A 327 13.99 12.97 33.75
C HIS A 327 13.05 13.58 32.71
N GLY A 328 12.23 12.76 32.03
CA GLY A 328 11.35 13.20 30.95
C GLY A 328 12.10 13.62 29.69
N LEU A 329 13.19 12.94 29.37
CA LEU A 329 13.94 13.22 28.14
C LEU A 329 13.12 12.80 26.92
N ASP A 330 13.10 13.64 25.90
CA ASP A 330 12.56 13.30 24.60
C ASP A 330 13.37 12.15 23.97
N PHE A 331 12.70 11.30 23.20
CA PHE A 331 13.35 10.16 22.56
C PHE A 331 12.80 9.93 21.16
N SER A 332 13.45 9.03 20.43
CA SER A 332 13.12 8.77 19.02
C SER A 332 13.15 7.29 18.73
N LEU A 333 12.18 6.82 17.96
CA LEU A 333 12.12 5.45 17.47
C LEU A 333 12.29 5.45 15.96
N ALA A 334 13.13 4.55 15.47
CA ALA A 334 13.38 4.37 14.05
C ALA A 334 12.74 3.05 13.59
N GLU A 335 11.75 3.15 12.71
CA GLU A 335 11.08 2.02 12.08
C GLU A 335 11.50 1.90 10.62
N HIS A 336 11.60 0.67 10.10
CA HIS A 336 11.91 0.40 8.70
C HIS A 336 10.67 -0.13 7.96
N HIS A 337 9.96 0.75 7.25
CA HIS A 337 8.76 0.41 6.48
C HIS A 337 9.05 0.47 4.97
N GLY A 338 8.95 -0.66 4.27
CA GLY A 338 9.15 -0.71 2.81
C GLY A 338 10.51 -0.20 2.32
N GLY A 339 11.60 -0.47 3.06
CA GLY A 339 12.97 -0.02 2.80
C GLY A 339 13.22 1.43 3.23
N LYS A 340 12.17 2.11 3.71
CA LYS A 340 12.23 3.51 4.10
C LYS A 340 12.28 3.59 5.62
N ARG A 341 13.28 4.31 6.11
CA ARG A 341 13.39 4.64 7.54
C ARG A 341 12.37 5.72 7.87
N VAL A 342 11.54 5.46 8.87
CA VAL A 342 10.64 6.43 9.50
C VAL A 342 11.18 6.68 10.90
N VAL A 343 11.45 7.94 11.23
CA VAL A 343 11.89 8.31 12.59
C VAL A 343 10.75 9.07 13.24
N THR A 344 10.26 8.54 14.36
CA THR A 344 9.19 9.16 15.14
C THR A 344 9.79 9.66 16.45
N HIS A 345 9.70 10.97 16.68
CA HIS A 345 10.09 11.58 17.93
C HIS A 345 8.91 11.59 18.90
N PHE A 346 9.19 11.31 20.16
CA PHE A 346 8.24 11.36 21.26
C PHE A 346 8.76 12.33 22.32
N MET A 347 7.83 13.04 22.95
CA MET A 347 8.14 14.04 23.95
C MET A 347 7.18 13.99 25.13
N TRP A 348 7.69 14.29 26.31
CA TRP A 348 6.88 14.44 27.52
C TRP A 348 6.40 15.87 27.64
N ARG A 349 5.08 16.06 27.64
CA ARG A 349 4.45 17.37 27.83
C ARG A 349 3.76 17.43 29.18
N PRO A 350 3.84 18.55 29.92
CA PRO A 350 2.96 18.77 31.05
C PRO A 350 1.50 18.58 30.61
N ARG A 351 0.71 17.86 31.41
CA ARG A 351 -0.66 17.49 31.06
C ARG A 351 -1.52 18.70 30.66
N GLU A 352 -1.33 19.83 31.34
CA GLU A 352 -2.04 21.09 31.09
C GLU A 352 -1.80 21.60 29.65
N GLN A 353 -0.56 21.51 29.15
CA GLN A 353 -0.20 21.93 27.79
C GLN A 353 -0.76 20.97 26.73
N ALA A 354 -0.77 19.67 27.02
CA ALA A 354 -1.29 18.67 26.08
C ALA A 354 -2.82 18.75 25.92
N CYS A 355 -3.55 19.08 26.99
CA CYS A 355 -5.00 19.26 26.93
C CYS A 355 -5.42 20.43 26.02
N GLU A 356 -4.66 21.52 25.97
CA GLU A 356 -4.92 22.63 25.04
C GLU A 356 -4.83 22.18 23.58
N SER A 357 -3.79 21.38 23.25
CA SER A 357 -3.64 20.77 21.92
C SER A 357 -4.75 19.77 21.60
N GLN A 358 -5.23 19.01 22.60
CA GLN A 358 -6.35 18.07 22.42
C GLN A 358 -7.64 18.79 22.02
N MET A 359 -7.94 19.95 22.62
CA MET A 359 -9.10 20.75 22.26
C MET A 359 -8.99 21.35 20.86
N ALA A 360 -7.78 21.75 20.44
CA ALA A 360 -7.53 22.20 19.07
C ALA A 360 -7.71 21.05 18.05
N PHE A 361 -7.29 19.84 18.42
CA PHE A 361 -7.38 18.68 17.55
C PHE A 361 -8.81 18.17 17.32
N GLN A 362 -9.63 18.12 18.38
CA GLN A 362 -11.05 17.76 18.25
C GLN A 362 -11.78 18.68 17.24
N ARG A 363 -11.32 19.92 17.08
CA ARG A 363 -11.83 20.83 16.04
C ARG A 363 -11.29 20.47 14.65
N ALA A 364 -9.99 20.23 14.49
CA ALA A 364 -9.36 19.98 13.19
C ALA A 364 -9.81 18.69 12.48
N LEU A 365 -10.14 17.64 13.23
CA LEU A 365 -10.71 16.40 12.66
C LEU A 365 -12.12 16.61 12.10
N ILE A 366 -12.90 17.51 12.70
CA ILE A 366 -14.27 17.83 12.28
C ILE A 366 -14.25 18.86 11.13
N ASP A 367 -13.32 19.81 11.13
CA ASP A 367 -13.27 20.93 10.17
C ASP A 367 -12.55 20.64 8.84
N THR A 368 -12.03 19.42 8.64
CA THR A 368 -11.37 19.06 7.37
C THR A 368 -12.35 18.79 6.22
N GLY A 369 -13.66 18.84 6.48
CA GLY A 369 -14.71 18.85 5.46
C GLY A 369 -15.42 20.20 5.38
N GLN A 370 -14.98 21.07 4.46
CA GLN A 370 -15.70 22.30 4.03
C GLN A 370 -15.67 23.54 4.95
N GLY A 371 -14.59 23.77 5.70
CA GLY A 371 -14.27 25.13 6.17
C GLY A 371 -13.79 25.99 5.00
N LEU A 372 -14.64 26.87 4.46
CA LEU A 372 -14.22 28.02 3.64
C LEU A 372 -13.12 28.75 4.42
N ALA A 373 -11.88 28.68 3.91
CA ALA A 373 -10.77 29.44 4.45
C ALA A 373 -11.02 30.94 4.20
N GLU A 374 -11.70 31.60 5.12
CA GLU A 374 -11.66 33.06 5.21
C GLU A 374 -10.30 33.48 5.76
N GLY A 375 -9.54 34.21 4.93
CA GLY A 375 -8.52 35.14 5.40
C GLY A 375 -7.16 34.57 5.78
N ARG A 376 -6.43 34.01 4.81
CA ARG A 376 -4.95 34.11 4.82
C ARG A 376 -4.47 34.66 3.48
N ASP A 377 -3.59 35.64 3.58
CA ASP A 377 -3.06 36.49 2.50
C ASP A 377 -2.80 35.73 1.19
N VAL A 378 -3.40 36.26 0.13
CA VAL A 378 -3.29 35.78 -1.24
C VAL A 378 -1.88 36.09 -1.75
N ASP A 379 -1.12 35.05 -2.04
CA ASP A 379 0.11 35.11 -2.84
C ASP A 379 -0.21 35.76 -4.21
N PRO A 380 0.35 36.95 -4.54
CA PRO A 380 0.07 37.66 -5.78
C PRO A 380 0.64 36.98 -7.04
N LYS A 381 1.14 35.74 -6.96
CA LYS A 381 1.71 35.01 -8.10
C LYS A 381 0.91 33.81 -8.59
N ARG A 382 -0.39 33.69 -8.27
CA ARG A 382 -1.22 32.59 -8.80
C ARG A 382 -2.46 33.03 -9.57
N ARG A 383 -2.31 33.05 -10.90
CA ARG A 383 -3.13 32.40 -11.95
C ARG A 383 -3.33 33.32 -13.15
N LEU A 384 -2.53 33.11 -14.19
CA LEU A 384 -3.01 33.35 -15.55
C LEU A 384 -4.15 32.35 -15.83
N PRO A 385 -5.18 32.72 -16.61
CA PRO A 385 -6.22 31.80 -17.03
C PRO A 385 -5.63 30.59 -17.76
N ALA A 386 -6.26 29.44 -17.59
CA ALA A 386 -5.86 28.22 -18.29
C ALA A 386 -5.88 28.47 -19.81
N PRO A 387 -4.85 28.07 -20.57
CA PRO A 387 -4.89 28.14 -22.02
C PRO A 387 -6.05 27.28 -22.56
N GLU A 388 -6.63 27.70 -23.68
CA GLU A 388 -7.73 26.99 -24.33
C GLU A 388 -7.37 25.51 -24.57
N PRO A 389 -8.34 24.59 -24.39
CA PRO A 389 -8.12 23.18 -24.65
C PRO A 389 -7.71 22.95 -26.10
N LEU A 390 -6.60 22.23 -26.29
CA LEU A 390 -6.12 21.84 -27.61
C LEU A 390 -7.20 20.97 -28.29
N ARG A 391 -7.48 21.30 -29.55
CA ARG A 391 -8.46 20.56 -30.36
C ARG A 391 -8.02 19.09 -30.51
N PRO A 392 -8.97 18.15 -30.62
CA PRO A 392 -8.67 16.74 -30.87
C PRO A 392 -7.80 16.61 -32.12
N ILE A 393 -6.65 15.95 -31.97
CA ILE A 393 -5.78 15.60 -33.09
C ILE A 393 -6.41 14.39 -33.77
N GLU A 394 -6.77 14.54 -35.04
CA GLU A 394 -7.21 13.41 -35.87
C GLU A 394 -6.09 12.36 -35.96
N PRO A 395 -6.44 11.05 -35.95
CA PRO A 395 -5.43 9.99 -36.02
C PRO A 395 -4.65 10.11 -37.34
N VAL A 396 -3.34 10.29 -37.21
CA VAL A 396 -2.41 10.26 -38.33
C VAL A 396 -2.03 8.81 -38.57
N ASP A 397 -2.59 8.22 -39.62
CA ASP A 397 -2.15 6.93 -40.17
C ASP A 397 -0.76 7.10 -40.78
N GLY A 398 0.28 6.87 -39.98
CA GLY A 398 1.67 6.83 -40.40
C GLY A 398 2.41 5.64 -39.79
N PRO A 399 3.36 5.02 -40.52
CA PRO A 399 4.09 3.87 -40.02
C PRO A 399 4.96 4.26 -38.81
N VAL A 400 4.80 3.54 -37.71
CA VAL A 400 5.68 3.62 -36.54
C VAL A 400 7.06 3.09 -36.93
N VAL A 401 8.03 3.98 -37.09
CA VAL A 401 9.43 3.60 -37.39
C VAL A 401 10.11 3.19 -36.10
N ALA A 402 10.38 1.90 -35.93
CA ALA A 402 11.30 1.41 -34.91
C ALA A 402 12.71 1.93 -35.23
N LEU A 403 13.35 2.60 -34.26
CA LEU A 403 14.75 3.04 -34.39
C LEU A 403 15.66 1.83 -34.19
N GLU A 404 15.99 1.14 -35.28
CA GLU A 404 17.06 0.14 -35.28
C GLU A 404 18.41 0.85 -35.18
N LEU A 405 19.23 0.45 -34.20
CA LEU A 405 20.58 0.99 -34.04
C LEU A 405 21.48 0.48 -35.18
N PRO A 406 22.28 1.36 -35.82
CA PRO A 406 23.22 0.92 -36.85
C PRO A 406 24.28 -0.01 -36.21
N PRO A 407 24.57 -1.17 -36.82
CA PRO A 407 25.62 -2.05 -36.34
C PRO A 407 26.99 -1.41 -36.63
N GLY A 408 27.77 -1.09 -35.59
CA GLY A 408 29.22 -0.88 -35.75
C GLY A 408 29.87 0.39 -35.17
N GLU A 409 29.49 0.88 -33.98
CA GLU A 409 30.31 1.86 -33.25
C GLU A 409 30.61 1.40 -31.81
N GLU A 410 31.46 0.39 -31.67
CA GLU A 410 32.18 0.14 -30.43
C GLU A 410 33.28 1.21 -30.28
N GLY A 411 33.05 2.26 -29.49
CA GLY A 411 34.15 3.17 -29.14
C GLY A 411 33.81 4.56 -28.62
N SER A 412 32.56 5.01 -28.68
CA SER A 412 32.18 6.31 -28.11
C SER A 412 31.53 6.10 -26.75
N GLY A 413 32.24 6.49 -25.68
CA GLY A 413 31.74 6.48 -24.29
C GLY A 413 30.58 7.44 -24.00
N ASP A 414 29.87 7.90 -25.02
CA ASP A 414 28.64 8.67 -24.85
C ASP A 414 27.48 7.72 -24.56
N LEU A 415 26.85 7.89 -23.40
CA LEU A 415 25.63 7.16 -23.05
C LEU A 415 24.59 7.33 -24.17
N LEU A 416 23.96 6.22 -24.59
CA LEU A 416 22.90 6.18 -25.61
C LEU A 416 21.81 7.24 -25.36
N ILE A 417 21.49 7.47 -24.08
CA ILE A 417 20.56 8.50 -23.62
C ILE A 417 21.01 9.91 -24.04
N SER A 418 22.30 10.25 -23.91
CA SER A 418 22.84 11.55 -24.29
C SER A 418 22.70 11.82 -25.79
N ARG A 419 22.82 10.78 -26.62
CA ARG A 419 22.60 10.87 -28.08
C ARG A 419 21.12 11.04 -28.41
N LEU A 420 20.23 10.27 -27.77
CA LEU A 420 18.78 10.35 -27.98
C LEU A 420 18.16 11.66 -27.50
N LEU A 421 18.76 12.30 -26.49
CA LEU A 421 18.30 13.57 -25.92
C LEU A 421 18.97 14.80 -26.54
N LYS A 422 19.92 14.62 -27.47
CA LYS A 422 20.58 15.74 -28.15
C LYS A 422 19.57 16.55 -28.96
N GLY A 423 19.31 17.79 -28.54
CA GLY A 423 18.33 18.68 -29.16
C GLY A 423 16.89 18.53 -28.64
N LYS A 424 16.64 17.66 -27.65
CA LYS A 424 15.36 17.56 -26.95
C LYS A 424 15.44 18.23 -25.58
N THR A 425 14.48 19.10 -25.27
CA THR A 425 14.37 19.75 -23.95
C THR A 425 13.72 18.79 -22.96
N ALA A 426 14.51 18.19 -22.07
CA ALA A 426 14.03 17.51 -20.88
C ALA A 426 14.20 18.44 -19.66
N ASP A 427 13.14 18.62 -18.86
CA ASP A 427 13.19 19.43 -17.64
C ASP A 427 13.84 18.63 -16.50
N TRP A 428 15.16 18.63 -16.49
CA TRP A 428 15.98 17.93 -15.49
C TRP A 428 15.83 18.50 -14.07
N GLY A 429 15.41 19.76 -13.93
CA GLY A 429 15.17 20.38 -12.62
C GLY A 429 14.02 19.71 -11.88
N ARG A 430 13.00 19.25 -12.62
CA ARG A 430 11.87 18.48 -12.07
C ARG A 430 12.21 17.02 -11.77
N ALA A 431 13.19 16.45 -12.48
CA ALA A 431 13.63 15.07 -12.26
C ALA A 431 14.60 14.92 -11.08
N GLN A 432 15.34 15.97 -10.71
CA GLN A 432 16.22 15.96 -9.52
C GLN A 432 15.47 16.13 -8.19
N THR A 433 14.22 16.58 -8.23
CA THR A 433 13.39 16.88 -7.05
C THR A 433 12.33 15.82 -6.76
N ALA A 434 12.25 14.75 -7.57
CA ALA A 434 11.41 13.57 -7.38
C ALA A 434 12.27 12.36 -7.02
#